data_AF-A7U1K6-F1
#
_entry.id   AF-A7U1K6-F1
#
_cell.length_a   1.000
_cell.length_b   1.000
_cell.length_c   1.000
_cell.angle_alpha   90.00
_cell.angle_beta   90.00
_cell.angle_gamma   90.00
#
_symmetry.space_group_name_H-M   'P 1'
#
loop_
_entity.id
_entity.type
_entity.pdbx_description
1 polymer ?
#
loop_
_entity_poly.entity_id
_entity_poly.type
_entity_poly.pdbx_seq_one_letter_code
_entity_poly.pdbx_strand_id
1 'polypeptide(L)'
;SWVTVSQTCDFPKLLRDLIWQLHKELNKSVPQFIESISTIELKEFVKDFLRRVGRYAIVFDDVWDVEFWNEIKFALPEGNYGNRVMLTTRNADVAPASCTESQDYVYKKEPLSIEDSWTLFCNKIFKGNRCPAHLMDVAKAVLDKCDGLP
;
A
#
# COMPACT_ATOMS: atom_id res chain seq x y z
N SER A 1 2.33 -7.31 7.00
CA SER A 1 3.45 -6.76 6.21
C SER A 1 3.08 -5.58 5.35
N TRP A 2 4.03 -4.65 5.18
CA TRP A 2 3.92 -3.45 4.35
C TRP A 2 5.14 -3.35 3.45
N VAL A 3 4.92 -3.37 2.13
CA VAL A 3 5.97 -3.42 1.12
C VAL A 3 5.81 -2.25 0.17
N THR A 4 6.80 -1.37 0.09
CA THR A 4 6.82 -0.30 -0.92
C THR A 4 7.38 -0.83 -2.23
N VAL A 5 6.67 -0.62 -3.33
CA VAL A 5 7.04 -1.07 -4.67
C VAL A 5 7.79 0.05 -5.37
N SER A 6 9.04 -0.20 -5.75
CA SER A 6 9.84 0.76 -6.53
C SER A 6 9.44 0.73 -8.01
N GLN A 7 9.57 1.85 -8.71
CA GLN A 7 9.27 1.95 -10.15
C GLN A 7 10.03 0.93 -11.03
N THR A 8 11.30 0.65 -10.73
CA THR A 8 12.10 -0.34 -11.48
C THR A 8 11.99 -1.76 -10.91
N CYS A 9 11.01 -2.00 -10.04
CA CYS A 9 10.77 -3.20 -9.22
C CYS A 9 11.74 -4.38 -9.47
N ASP A 10 12.73 -4.55 -8.58
CA ASP A 10 13.49 -5.80 -8.51
C ASP A 10 12.62 -6.85 -7.81
N PHE A 11 11.86 -7.60 -8.61
CA PHE A 11 10.86 -8.53 -8.12
C PHE A 11 11.43 -9.65 -7.22
N PRO A 12 12.56 -10.31 -7.55
CA PRO A 12 13.22 -11.25 -6.65
C PRO A 12 13.57 -10.61 -5.30
N LYS A 13 14.13 -9.41 -5.30
CA LYS A 13 14.45 -8.69 -4.06
C LYS A 13 13.18 -8.37 -3.26
N LEU A 14 12.12 -7.91 -3.92
CA LEU A 14 10.83 -7.64 -3.28
C LEU A 14 10.27 -8.88 -2.56
N LEU A 15 10.35 -10.06 -3.17
CA LEU A 15 9.92 -11.30 -2.52
C LEU A 15 10.79 -11.66 -1.32
N ARG A 16 12.12 -11.48 -1.41
CA ARG A 16 13.03 -11.71 -0.27
C ARG A 16 12.72 -10.76 0.89
N ASP A 17 12.50 -9.48 0.59
CA ASP A 17 12.13 -8.47 1.58
C ASP A 17 10.78 -8.81 2.24
N LEU A 18 9.80 -9.26 1.46
CA LEU A 18 8.52 -9.75 1.98
C LEU A 18 8.69 -10.95 2.90
N ILE A 19 9.49 -11.95 2.51
CA ILE A 19 9.80 -13.13 3.35
C ILE A 19 10.47 -12.71 4.66
N TRP A 20 11.44 -11.80 4.58
CA TRP A 20 12.12 -11.22 5.75
C TRP A 20 11.12 -10.56 6.71
N GLN A 21 10.23 -9.71 6.19
CA GLN A 21 9.20 -9.05 6.99
C GLN A 21 8.23 -10.04 7.64
N LEU A 22 7.72 -10.99 6.86
CA LEU A 22 6.76 -12.00 7.33
C LEU A 22 7.35 -12.87 8.46
N HIS A 23 8.61 -13.28 8.36
CA HIS A 23 9.29 -14.01 9.43
C HIS A 23 9.53 -13.16 10.66
N LYS A 24 9.98 -11.91 10.48
CA LYS A 24 10.24 -10.99 11.58
C LYS A 24 8.97 -10.68 12.37
N GLU A 25 7.84 -10.45 11.68
CA GLU A 25 6.52 -10.23 12.32
C GLU A 25 6.09 -11.40 13.20
N LEU A 26 6.50 -12.63 12.89
CA LEU A 26 6.18 -13.83 13.66
C LEU A 26 7.29 -14.30 14.60
N ASN A 27 8.36 -13.50 14.79
CA ASN A 27 9.55 -13.89 15.56
C ASN A 27 10.15 -15.23 15.11
N LYS A 28 10.12 -15.53 13.80
CA LYS A 28 10.71 -16.73 13.20
C LYS A 28 12.07 -16.39 12.59
N SER A 29 12.98 -17.37 12.59
CA SER A 29 14.26 -17.24 11.88
C SER A 29 14.04 -17.16 10.37
N VAL A 30 14.71 -16.23 9.71
CA VAL A 30 14.70 -16.16 8.25
C VAL A 30 15.61 -17.25 7.67
N PRO A 31 15.11 -18.11 6.76
CA PRO A 31 15.95 -19.11 6.12
C PRO A 31 16.98 -18.46 5.18
N GLN A 32 18.26 -18.80 5.34
CA GLN A 32 19.34 -18.20 4.53
C GLN A 32 19.28 -18.60 3.05
N PHE A 33 18.66 -19.73 2.71
CA PHE A 33 18.60 -20.23 1.34
C PHE A 33 17.80 -19.32 0.39
N ILE A 34 16.97 -18.40 0.91
CA ILE A 34 16.16 -17.50 0.09
C ILE A 34 17.01 -16.54 -0.77
N GLU A 35 18.28 -16.33 -0.40
CA GLU A 35 19.22 -15.51 -1.18
C GLU A 35 19.63 -16.18 -2.50
N SER A 36 19.66 -17.51 -2.54
CA SER A 36 20.20 -18.28 -3.67
C SER A 36 19.15 -18.93 -4.58
N ILE A 37 17.88 -18.95 -4.19
CA ILE A 37 16.81 -19.60 -4.95
C ILE A 37 16.24 -18.69 -6.05
N SER A 38 15.57 -19.32 -7.01
CA SER A 38 14.90 -18.66 -8.12
C SER A 38 13.66 -17.86 -7.68
N THR A 39 13.20 -16.95 -8.53
CA THR A 39 11.96 -16.21 -8.32
C THR A 39 10.75 -17.12 -8.17
N ILE A 40 10.70 -18.24 -8.90
CA ILE A 40 9.61 -19.22 -8.82
C ILE A 40 9.58 -19.84 -7.43
N GLU A 41 10.73 -20.31 -6.94
CA GLU A 41 10.86 -20.87 -5.59
C GLU A 41 10.56 -19.84 -4.50
N LEU A 42 10.91 -18.56 -4.71
CA LEU A 42 10.52 -17.48 -3.79
C LEU A 42 8.99 -17.30 -3.74
N LYS A 43 8.31 -17.31 -4.90
CA LYS A 43 6.83 -17.21 -4.97
C LYS A 43 6.18 -18.40 -4.23
N GLU A 44 6.67 -19.61 -4.47
CA GLU A 44 6.18 -20.83 -3.79
C GLU A 44 6.42 -20.76 -2.28
N PHE A 45 7.59 -20.29 -1.86
CA PHE A 45 7.91 -20.13 -0.45
C PHE A 45 6.95 -19.15 0.24
N VAL A 46 6.69 -17.99 -0.36
CA VAL A 46 5.71 -17.02 0.18
C VAL A 46 4.33 -17.66 0.25
N LYS A 47 3.87 -18.33 -0.82
CA LYS A 47 2.55 -18.97 -0.89
C LYS A 47 2.38 -20.01 0.21
N ASP A 48 3.36 -20.88 0.40
CA ASP A 48 3.32 -21.92 1.42
C ASP A 48 3.46 -21.37 2.83
N PHE A 49 4.26 -20.32 3.02
CA PHE A 49 4.34 -19.63 4.31
C PHE A 49 2.98 -19.05 4.69
N LEU A 50 2.34 -18.31 3.79
CA LEU A 50 1.05 -17.68 4.04
C LEU A 50 -0.06 -18.71 4.29
N ARG A 51 -0.07 -19.84 3.56
CA ARG A 51 -0.98 -20.97 3.83
C ARG A 51 -0.85 -21.51 5.25
N ARG A 52 0.37 -21.67 5.75
CA ARG A 52 0.63 -22.20 7.11
C ARG A 52 0.24 -21.23 8.21
N VAL A 53 0.43 -19.93 7.98
CA VAL A 53 0.05 -18.88 8.95
C VAL A 53 -1.46 -18.69 8.99
N GLY A 54 -2.16 -18.97 7.89
CA GLY A 54 -3.61 -18.88 7.78
C GLY A 54 -4.03 -17.47 7.39
N ARG A 55 -4.27 -16.60 8.39
CA ARG A 55 -4.77 -15.23 8.16
C ARG A 55 -3.64 -14.23 7.98
N TYR A 56 -3.70 -13.43 6.91
CA TYR A 56 -2.73 -12.37 6.63
C TYR A 56 -3.37 -11.10 6.06
N ALA A 57 -2.68 -9.99 6.25
CA ALA A 57 -2.91 -8.73 5.56
C ALA A 57 -1.57 -8.21 5.01
N ILE A 58 -1.52 -7.97 3.69
CA ILE A 58 -0.33 -7.45 3.01
C ILE A 58 -0.71 -6.17 2.27
N VAL A 59 0.08 -5.11 2.46
CA VAL A 59 -0.03 -3.88 1.70
C VAL A 59 1.14 -3.79 0.74
N PHE A 60 0.86 -3.63 -0.55
CA PHE A 60 1.82 -3.21 -1.56
C PHE A 60 1.57 -1.74 -1.88
N ASP A 61 2.48 -0.90 -1.42
CA ASP A 61 2.37 0.55 -1.46
C ASP A 61 3.11 1.12 -2.68
N ASP A 62 2.51 2.11 -3.33
CA ASP A 62 3.06 2.82 -4.50
C ASP A 62 3.32 1.92 -5.73
N VAL A 63 2.33 1.11 -6.13
CA VAL A 63 2.41 0.24 -7.32
C VAL A 63 2.34 1.08 -8.60
N TRP A 64 3.27 0.83 -9.53
CA TRP A 64 3.46 1.64 -10.74
C TRP A 64 2.76 1.10 -11.98
N ASP A 65 2.69 -0.21 -12.12
CA ASP A 65 2.25 -0.90 -13.34
C ASP A 65 1.39 -2.14 -13.03
N VAL A 66 0.70 -2.63 -14.06
CA VAL A 66 -0.24 -3.76 -13.97
C VAL A 66 0.52 -5.08 -13.89
N GLU A 67 1.72 -5.13 -14.49
CA GLU A 67 2.62 -6.26 -14.51
C GLU A 67 2.97 -6.72 -13.09
N PHE A 68 3.18 -5.78 -12.15
CA PHE A 68 3.39 -6.09 -10.74
C PHE A 68 2.29 -7.00 -10.18
N TRP A 69 1.01 -6.64 -10.37
CA TRP A 69 -0.10 -7.47 -9.89
C TRP A 69 -0.14 -8.83 -10.59
N ASN A 70 0.07 -8.84 -11.90
CA ASN A 70 0.12 -10.06 -12.69
C ASN A 70 1.20 -11.03 -12.21
N GLU A 71 2.28 -10.52 -11.63
CA GLU A 71 3.34 -11.35 -11.08
C GLU A 71 3.13 -11.78 -9.63
N ILE A 72 2.71 -10.86 -8.76
CA ILE A 72 2.63 -11.10 -7.30
C ILE A 72 1.46 -11.98 -6.91
N LYS A 73 0.36 -11.97 -7.68
CA LYS A 73 -0.80 -12.83 -7.42
C LYS A 73 -0.45 -14.31 -7.35
N PHE A 74 0.59 -14.75 -8.08
CA PHE A 74 1.06 -16.13 -8.06
C PHE A 74 1.83 -16.52 -6.78
N ALA A 75 2.33 -15.54 -6.02
CA ALA A 75 2.94 -15.76 -4.69
C ALA A 75 1.90 -15.84 -3.57
N LEU A 76 0.64 -15.48 -3.85
CA LEU A 76 -0.43 -15.42 -2.86
C LEU A 76 -1.26 -16.72 -2.87
N PRO A 77 -1.67 -17.24 -1.70
CA PRO A 77 -2.62 -18.33 -1.62
C PRO A 77 -3.96 -17.99 -2.27
N GLU A 78 -4.55 -18.95 -2.98
CA GLU A 78 -5.93 -18.87 -3.46
C GLU A 78 -6.91 -19.17 -2.31
N GLY A 79 -8.07 -18.49 -2.33
CA GLY A 79 -9.17 -18.72 -1.40
C GLY A 79 -9.36 -17.64 -0.35
N ASN A 80 -10.61 -17.46 0.08
CA ASN A 80 -11.02 -16.34 0.93
C ASN A 80 -11.27 -16.76 2.40
N TYR A 81 -10.18 -17.07 3.12
CA TYR A 81 -10.22 -17.34 4.57
C TYR A 81 -10.05 -16.07 5.43
N GLY A 82 -10.52 -14.91 4.93
CA GLY A 82 -10.31 -13.61 5.58
C GLY A 82 -8.92 -13.00 5.33
N ASN A 83 -8.24 -13.48 4.29
CA ASN A 83 -6.95 -12.97 3.81
C ASN A 83 -7.18 -11.66 3.04
N ARG A 84 -6.31 -10.66 3.22
CA ARG A 84 -6.45 -9.36 2.56
C ARG A 84 -5.16 -8.93 1.90
N VAL A 85 -5.28 -8.42 0.67
CA VAL A 85 -4.19 -7.72 -0.03
C VAL A 85 -4.70 -6.35 -0.42
N MET A 86 -3.92 -5.32 -0.14
CA MET A 86 -4.22 -3.94 -0.51
C MET A 86 -3.12 -3.40 -1.39
N LEU A 87 -3.50 -2.77 -2.49
CA LEU A 87 -2.58 -2.04 -3.37
C LEU A 87 -2.89 -0.54 -3.24
N THR A 88 -1.86 0.28 -3.14
CA THR A 88 -2.00 1.73 -3.36
C THR A 88 -1.28 2.08 -4.66
N THR A 89 -1.86 2.97 -5.47
CA THR A 89 -1.29 3.36 -6.76
C THR A 89 -1.75 4.76 -7.13
N ARG A 90 -0.91 5.48 -7.87
CA ARG A 90 -1.27 6.75 -8.54
C ARG A 90 -1.75 6.52 -9.98
N ASN A 91 -1.55 5.32 -10.51
CA ASN A 91 -1.92 4.97 -11.86
C ASN A 91 -3.37 4.47 -11.89
N ALA A 92 -4.24 5.21 -12.57
CA ALA A 92 -5.67 4.91 -12.64
C ALA A 92 -5.96 3.57 -13.33
N ASP A 93 -5.03 3.04 -14.12
CA ASP A 93 -5.19 1.77 -14.86
C ASP A 93 -4.85 0.54 -13.99
N VAL A 94 -4.01 0.71 -12.97
CA VAL A 94 -3.54 -0.40 -12.12
C VAL A 94 -4.66 -0.96 -11.25
N ALA A 95 -5.46 -0.10 -10.63
CA ALA A 95 -6.51 -0.53 -9.71
C ALA A 95 -7.58 -1.41 -10.39
N PRO A 96 -8.18 -1.00 -11.53
CA PRO A 96 -9.16 -1.81 -12.26
C PRO A 96 -8.56 -3.12 -12.79
N ALA A 97 -7.32 -3.08 -13.29
CA ALA A 97 -6.67 -4.28 -13.82
C ALA A 97 -6.31 -5.30 -12.73
N SER A 98 -6.17 -4.84 -11.48
CA SER A 98 -5.86 -5.70 -10.33
C SER A 98 -7.09 -6.22 -9.60
N CYS A 99 -8.26 -5.65 -9.86
CA CYS A 99 -9.52 -5.99 -9.19
C CYS A 99 -10.49 -6.66 -10.18
N THR A 100 -10.24 -7.93 -10.50
CA THR A 100 -11.00 -8.69 -11.49
C THR A 100 -12.00 -9.69 -10.88
N GLU A 101 -11.87 -9.99 -9.60
CA GLU A 101 -12.72 -10.95 -8.91
C GLU A 101 -13.91 -10.27 -8.21
N SER A 102 -14.98 -11.05 -7.98
CA SER A 102 -16.24 -10.54 -7.41
C SER A 102 -16.14 -9.92 -6.02
N GLN A 103 -15.03 -10.14 -5.31
CA GLN A 103 -14.80 -9.64 -3.95
C GLN A 103 -13.75 -8.51 -3.90
N ASP A 104 -13.21 -8.12 -5.04
CA ASP A 104 -12.25 -7.03 -5.13
C ASP A 104 -12.96 -5.67 -5.05
N TYR A 105 -12.25 -4.67 -4.55
CA TYR A 105 -12.80 -3.33 -4.37
C TYR A 105 -11.78 -2.26 -4.70
N VAL A 106 -12.13 -1.38 -5.63
CA VAL A 106 -11.35 -0.18 -5.96
C VAL A 106 -11.86 1.00 -5.14
N TYR A 107 -11.02 1.51 -4.25
CA TYR A 107 -11.28 2.77 -3.54
C TYR A 107 -10.57 3.92 -4.24
N LYS A 108 -11.34 4.80 -4.90
CA LYS A 108 -10.79 6.04 -5.44
C LYS A 108 -10.66 7.07 -4.32
N LYS A 109 -9.44 7.55 -4.08
CA LYS A 109 -9.18 8.57 -3.07
C LYS A 109 -9.61 9.94 -3.62
N GLU A 110 -10.64 10.51 -3.01
CA GLU A 110 -11.12 11.86 -3.37
C GLU A 110 -10.32 12.95 -2.64
N PRO A 111 -10.24 14.18 -3.21
CA PRO A 111 -9.74 15.36 -2.51
C PRO A 111 -10.46 15.59 -1.18
N LEU A 112 -9.81 16.29 -0.26
CA LEU A 112 -10.42 16.69 1.00
C LEU A 112 -11.57 17.67 0.76
N SER A 113 -12.59 17.58 1.62
CA SER A 113 -13.62 18.61 1.69
C SER A 113 -13.03 19.93 2.16
N ILE A 114 -13.68 21.06 1.88
CA ILE A 114 -13.25 22.38 2.37
C ILE A 114 -13.08 22.39 3.90
N GLU A 115 -13.98 21.70 4.62
CA GLU A 115 -13.93 21.58 6.08
C GLU A 115 -12.73 20.76 6.56
N ASP A 116 -12.46 19.62 5.91
CA ASP A 116 -11.30 18.78 6.24
C ASP A 116 -9.99 19.47 5.88
N SER A 117 -9.92 20.17 4.74
CA SER A 117 -8.78 20.99 4.35
C SER A 117 -8.51 22.11 5.35
N TRP A 118 -9.56 22.83 5.77
CA TRP A 118 -9.44 23.87 6.81
C TRP A 118 -8.94 23.30 8.13
N THR A 119 -9.50 22.15 8.53
CA THR A 119 -9.12 21.44 9.75
C THR A 119 -7.65 20.99 9.69
N LEU A 120 -7.24 20.36 8.59
CA LEU A 120 -5.86 19.94 8.37
C LEU A 120 -4.90 21.13 8.40
N PHE A 121 -5.24 22.21 7.71
CA PHE A 121 -4.44 23.44 7.70
C PHE A 121 -4.25 24.02 9.10
N CYS A 122 -5.34 24.14 9.88
CA CYS A 122 -5.25 24.65 11.25
C CYS A 122 -4.43 23.73 12.16
N ASN A 123 -4.58 22.42 11.99
CA ASN A 123 -3.79 21.44 12.73
C ASN A 123 -2.30 21.56 12.42
N LYS A 124 -1.93 21.77 11.15
CA LYS A 124 -0.52 21.87 10.71
C LYS A 124 0.13 23.21 11.04
N ILE A 125 -0.54 24.31 10.74
CA ILE A 125 0.04 25.67 10.84
C ILE A 125 -0.14 26.26 12.23
N PHE A 126 -1.32 26.09 12.83
CA PHE A 126 -1.66 26.68 14.13
C PHE A 126 -1.59 25.67 15.28
N LYS A 127 -1.05 24.46 15.03
CA LYS A 127 -0.91 23.38 16.02
C LYS A 127 -2.25 23.00 16.67
N GLY A 128 -3.32 23.03 15.88
CA GLY A 128 -4.69 22.74 16.34
C GLY A 128 -5.41 23.92 17.00
N ASN A 129 -4.76 25.08 17.13
CA ASN A 129 -5.43 26.31 17.54
C ASN A 129 -6.21 26.91 16.38
N ARG A 130 -7.09 27.86 16.70
CA ARG A 130 -7.83 28.64 15.69
C ARG A 130 -6.88 29.53 14.90
N CYS A 131 -7.16 29.67 13.60
CA CYS A 131 -6.52 30.67 12.75
C CYS A 131 -6.73 32.09 13.34
N PRO A 132 -5.67 32.88 13.56
CA PRO A 132 -5.80 34.28 13.97
C PRO A 132 -6.63 35.08 12.96
N ALA A 133 -7.51 35.95 13.45
CA ALA A 133 -8.47 36.68 12.60
C ALA A 133 -7.81 37.45 11.44
N HIS A 134 -6.65 38.06 11.68
CA HIS A 134 -5.91 38.81 10.67
C HIS A 134 -5.27 37.95 9.57
N LEU A 135 -5.22 36.62 9.73
CA LEU A 135 -4.69 35.66 8.75
C LEU A 135 -5.80 34.89 8.03
N MET A 136 -7.07 35.10 8.40
CA MET A 136 -8.20 34.31 7.92
C MET A 136 -8.32 34.34 6.38
N ASP A 137 -8.25 35.53 5.78
CA ASP A 137 -8.41 35.68 4.33
C ASP A 137 -7.22 35.11 3.56
N VAL A 138 -6.00 35.24 4.12
CA VAL A 138 -4.79 34.64 3.55
C VAL A 138 -4.86 33.12 3.62
N ALA A 139 -5.28 32.56 4.76
CA ALA A 139 -5.43 31.12 4.93
C ALA A 139 -6.45 30.52 3.94
N LYS A 140 -7.58 31.20 3.74
CA LYS A 140 -8.59 30.80 2.73
C LYS A 140 -8.01 30.85 1.32
N ALA A 141 -7.35 31.94 0.95
CA ALA A 141 -6.74 32.07 -0.38
C ALA A 141 -5.65 31.02 -0.66
N VAL A 142 -4.93 30.56 0.38
CA VAL A 142 -3.99 29.44 0.27
C VAL A 142 -4.74 28.12 0.04
N LEU A 143 -5.77 27.84 0.85
CA LEU A 143 -6.57 26.62 0.73
C LEU A 143 -7.28 26.50 -0.62
N ASP A 144 -7.79 27.61 -1.15
CA ASP A 144 -8.41 27.66 -2.48
C ASP A 144 -7.40 27.25 -3.58
N LYS A 145 -6.11 27.51 -3.38
CA LYS A 145 -5.04 27.07 -4.32
C LYS A 145 -4.62 25.62 -4.11
N CYS A 146 -4.84 25.05 -2.93
CA CYS A 146 -4.51 23.65 -2.63
C CYS A 146 -5.53 22.66 -3.21
N ASP A 147 -6.76 23.12 -3.50
CA ASP A 147 -7.82 22.34 -4.16
C ASP A 147 -8.06 20.96 -3.52
N GLY A 148 -8.08 20.93 -2.18
CA GLY A 148 -8.33 19.71 -1.41
C GLY A 148 -7.17 18.71 -1.34
N LEU A 149 -6.00 19.00 -1.92
CA LEU A 149 -4.81 18.15 -1.80
C LEU A 149 -4.20 18.27 -0.37
N PRO A 150 -4.05 17.15 0.37
CA PRO A 150 -3.44 17.13 1.71
C PRO A 150 -1.96 17.51 1.78
#